data_AF-A0A8H6UPC9-F1
#
_entry.id   AF-A0A8H6UPC9-F1
#
_cell.length_a   1.000
_cell.length_b   1.000
_cell.length_c   1.000
_cell.angle_alpha   90.00
_cell.angle_beta   90.00
_cell.angle_gamma   90.00
#
_symmetry.space_group_name_H-M   'P 1'
#
loop_
_entity.id
_entity.type
_entity.pdbx_description
1 polymer ?
#
loop_
_entity_poly.entity_id
_entity_poly.type
_entity_poly.pdbx_seq_one_letter_code
_entity_poly.pdbx_strand_id
1 'polypeptide(L)'
;MYYPSINSLLLWLLCFAPPGLAYGRSSESPPGPNAILLSRVQSLTLRANRLTSSRRVSPIPQLKCVGPSKSICDKYKIETMRCTNAGYDYDEEDVQWTCTAPLPEEFMLGATDVICEGYRNADDKWVLKGSCGVEYRLLLTERGERRFGKIQEDDLRSIPRATKGWRRGMDALVHMIFLGFWAAVLVMILWPMVRSCFGLRSRQRRPNVGRGWGGFGGGGG
;
A
#
# COMPACT_ATOMS: atom_id res chain seq x y z
N MET A 1 -37.64 -43.62 -55.38
CA MET A 1 -38.24 -42.77 -54.33
C MET A 1 -37.13 -42.13 -53.51
N TYR A 2 -36.88 -40.85 -53.72
CA TYR A 2 -36.08 -39.98 -52.85
C TYR A 2 -36.76 -38.61 -52.92
N TYR A 3 -37.10 -38.01 -51.78
CA TYR A 3 -37.73 -36.69 -51.69
C TYR A 3 -36.66 -35.63 -51.36
N PRO A 4 -36.10 -34.90 -52.35
CA PRO A 4 -35.09 -33.87 -52.07
C PRO A 4 -35.72 -32.52 -51.66
N SER A 5 -37.04 -32.36 -51.84
CA SER A 5 -37.74 -31.08 -51.73
C SER A 5 -38.05 -30.62 -50.30
N ILE A 6 -38.06 -31.53 -49.31
CA ILE A 6 -38.47 -31.18 -47.93
C ILE A 6 -37.32 -30.53 -47.14
N ASN A 7 -36.08 -31.00 -47.30
CA ASN A 7 -34.92 -30.42 -46.60
C ASN A 7 -34.57 -28.99 -47.06
N SER A 8 -34.89 -28.63 -48.31
CA SER A 8 -34.59 -27.29 -48.84
C SER A 8 -35.49 -26.19 -48.23
N LEU A 9 -36.73 -26.54 -47.86
CA LEU A 9 -37.68 -25.61 -47.23
C LEU A 9 -37.32 -25.29 -45.77
N LEU A 10 -36.78 -26.24 -45.00
CA LEU A 10 -36.30 -25.98 -43.63
C LEU A 10 -35.13 -24.98 -43.59
N LEU A 11 -34.22 -25.06 -44.57
CA LEU A 11 -33.07 -24.16 -44.68
C LEU A 11 -33.49 -22.71 -44.97
N TRP A 12 -34.56 -22.49 -45.74
CA TRP A 12 -35.11 -21.15 -45.99
C TRP A 12 -35.80 -20.54 -44.77
N LEU A 13 -36.47 -21.35 -43.95
CA LEU A 13 -37.11 -20.90 -42.70
C LEU A 13 -36.10 -20.41 -41.65
N LEU A 14 -34.90 -21.01 -41.60
CA LEU A 14 -33.82 -20.57 -40.71
C LEU A 14 -33.22 -19.21 -41.10
N CYS A 15 -33.20 -18.87 -42.40
CA CYS A 15 -32.74 -17.56 -42.89
C CYS A 15 -33.77 -16.43 -42.72
N PHE A 16 -35.04 -16.76 -42.45
CA PHE A 16 -36.12 -15.79 -42.18
C PHE A 16 -36.45 -15.65 -40.69
N ALA A 17 -35.66 -16.23 -39.79
CA ALA A 17 -35.68 -15.83 -38.40
C ALA A 17 -35.23 -14.35 -38.32
N PRO A 18 -36.07 -13.42 -37.85
CA PRO A 18 -35.61 -12.05 -37.61
C PRO A 18 -34.50 -12.09 -36.55
N PRO A 19 -33.51 -11.18 -36.60
CA PRO A 19 -32.50 -11.03 -35.55
C PRO A 19 -33.12 -10.41 -34.28
N GLY A 20 -34.12 -11.08 -33.71
CA GLY A 20 -34.86 -10.69 -32.50
C GLY A 20 -34.08 -10.87 -31.19
N LEU A 21 -32.80 -11.24 -31.29
CA LEU A 21 -31.82 -11.22 -30.20
C LEU A 21 -30.65 -10.27 -30.52
N ALA A 22 -30.91 -9.17 -31.22
CA ALA A 22 -30.21 -7.95 -30.89
C ALA A 22 -30.55 -7.64 -29.42
N TYR A 23 -29.63 -7.97 -28.50
CA TYR A 23 -29.70 -7.55 -27.10
C TYR A 23 -29.64 -6.03 -27.09
N GLY A 24 -30.82 -5.41 -27.18
CA GLY A 24 -30.93 -3.98 -27.29
C GLY A 24 -30.27 -3.37 -26.06
N ARG A 25 -29.19 -2.59 -26.26
CA ARG A 25 -28.72 -1.67 -25.24
C ARG A 25 -29.91 -0.81 -24.86
N SER A 26 -30.56 -1.14 -23.75
CA SER A 26 -31.59 -0.32 -23.13
C SER A 26 -31.04 1.10 -23.10
N SER A 27 -31.74 2.03 -23.77
CA SER A 27 -31.42 3.44 -23.66
C SER A 27 -31.91 3.91 -22.30
N GLU A 28 -31.24 3.42 -21.26
CA GLU A 28 -31.59 3.63 -19.87
C GLU A 28 -31.60 5.14 -19.63
N SER A 29 -32.75 5.63 -19.18
CA SER A 29 -32.93 7.06 -18.96
C SER A 29 -32.15 7.49 -17.71
N PRO A 30 -31.57 8.70 -17.67
CA PRO A 30 -30.84 9.17 -16.50
C PRO A 30 -31.74 9.12 -15.24
N PRO A 31 -31.27 8.58 -14.10
CA PRO A 31 -32.06 8.45 -12.87
C PRO A 31 -32.41 9.79 -12.20
N GLY A 32 -32.01 10.92 -12.78
CA GLY A 32 -32.37 12.25 -12.31
C GLY A 32 -31.54 13.36 -12.98
N PRO A 33 -31.79 14.63 -12.61
CA PRO A 33 -31.04 15.77 -13.15
C PRO A 33 -29.55 15.67 -12.81
N ASN A 34 -28.69 16.00 -13.78
CA ASN A 34 -27.22 15.91 -13.68
C ASN A 34 -26.64 14.49 -13.49
N ALA A 35 -27.42 13.42 -13.69
CA ALA A 35 -26.87 12.08 -13.84
C ALA A 35 -26.25 11.89 -15.24
N ILE A 36 -25.05 11.33 -15.33
CA ILE A 36 -24.38 10.96 -16.59
C ILE A 36 -23.77 9.55 -16.48
N LEU A 37 -23.82 8.75 -17.54
CA LEU A 37 -23.15 7.44 -17.58
C LEU A 37 -21.64 7.63 -17.59
N LEU A 38 -20.93 7.01 -16.65
CA LEU A 38 -19.46 7.11 -16.54
C LEU A 38 -18.78 6.63 -17.82
N SER A 39 -19.24 5.50 -18.38
CA SER A 39 -18.78 4.89 -19.63
C SER A 39 -18.83 5.82 -20.85
N ARG A 40 -19.73 6.83 -20.83
CA ARG A 40 -19.93 7.79 -21.91
C ARG A 40 -19.18 9.12 -21.70
N VAL A 41 -18.50 9.30 -20.57
CA VAL A 41 -17.67 10.49 -20.34
C VAL A 41 -16.38 10.35 -21.15
N GLN A 42 -16.22 11.18 -22.19
CA GLN A 42 -15.08 11.12 -23.10
C GLN A 42 -13.77 11.65 -22.47
N SER A 43 -13.87 12.74 -21.72
CA SER A 43 -12.72 13.32 -21.03
C SER A 43 -13.12 14.19 -19.84
N LEU A 44 -12.21 14.29 -18.89
CA LEU A 44 -12.28 15.14 -17.70
C LEU A 44 -11.18 16.21 -17.80
N THR A 45 -11.50 17.44 -17.38
CA THR A 45 -10.51 18.52 -17.22
C THR A 45 -10.60 19.04 -15.80
N LEU A 46 -9.65 18.61 -14.99
CA LEU A 46 -9.56 18.87 -13.55
C LEU A 46 -8.64 20.06 -13.32
N ARG A 47 -8.94 20.89 -12.31
CA ARG A 47 -8.15 22.09 -11.99
C ARG A 47 -7.75 22.15 -10.52
N ALA A 48 -6.57 22.71 -10.25
CA ALA A 48 -6.15 23.05 -8.90
C ALA A 48 -7.13 24.03 -8.24
N ASN A 49 -7.19 23.99 -6.92
CA ASN A 49 -7.99 24.91 -6.09
C ASN A 49 -9.49 24.92 -6.42
N ARG A 50 -10.01 23.86 -7.05
CA ARG A 50 -11.45 23.63 -7.26
C ARG A 50 -11.90 22.38 -6.52
N LEU A 51 -13.10 22.45 -5.98
CA LEU A 51 -13.81 21.30 -5.43
C LEU A 51 -14.67 20.64 -6.52
N THR A 52 -14.98 19.37 -6.35
CA THR A 52 -15.96 18.64 -7.13
C THR A 52 -17.39 19.13 -6.82
N SER A 53 -18.35 18.87 -7.71
CA SER A 53 -19.75 18.90 -7.28
C SER A 53 -20.02 17.70 -6.38
N SER A 54 -20.94 17.85 -5.41
CA SER A 54 -21.39 16.72 -4.61
C SER A 54 -22.85 16.86 -4.23
N ARG A 55 -23.50 15.73 -3.96
CA ARG A 55 -24.91 15.65 -3.54
C ARG A 55 -25.07 14.89 -2.23
N ARG A 56 -24.39 13.76 -2.06
CA ARG A 56 -24.57 12.83 -0.93
C ARG A 56 -23.38 12.78 0.01
N VAL A 57 -22.20 13.23 -0.43
CA VAL A 57 -20.97 13.27 0.35
C VAL A 57 -20.48 14.72 0.51
N SER A 58 -19.29 14.92 1.09
CA SER A 58 -18.64 16.23 1.08
C SER A 58 -17.83 16.43 -0.22
N PRO A 59 -17.87 17.61 -0.86
CA PRO A 59 -17.00 17.93 -1.99
C PRO A 59 -15.52 17.69 -1.70
N ILE A 60 -14.82 17.09 -2.65
CA ILE A 60 -13.37 16.81 -2.59
C ILE A 60 -12.60 17.73 -3.55
N PRO A 61 -11.28 17.94 -3.39
CA PRO A 61 -10.47 18.61 -4.39
C PRO A 61 -10.50 17.88 -5.74
N GLN A 62 -10.62 18.60 -6.85
CA GLN A 62 -10.54 18.02 -8.20
C GLN A 62 -9.16 17.42 -8.51
N LEU A 63 -8.11 17.93 -7.86
CA LEU A 63 -6.73 17.46 -7.96
C LEU A 63 -6.14 17.32 -6.56
N LYS A 64 -5.73 16.10 -6.20
CA LYS A 64 -5.12 15.78 -4.90
C LYS A 64 -3.84 14.98 -5.10
N CYS A 65 -2.70 15.54 -4.71
CA CYS A 65 -1.43 14.82 -4.72
C CYS A 65 -1.36 13.87 -3.52
N VAL A 66 -1.16 12.58 -3.79
CA VAL A 66 -0.91 11.54 -2.77
C VAL A 66 0.54 11.06 -2.75
N GLY A 67 1.26 11.21 -3.87
CA GLY A 67 2.72 11.10 -3.96
C GLY A 67 3.33 9.76 -3.50
N PRO A 68 4.61 9.80 -3.10
CA PRO A 68 5.19 8.87 -2.12
C PRO A 68 5.55 9.60 -0.81
N SER A 69 5.61 10.94 -0.80
CA SER A 69 5.73 11.77 0.39
C SER A 69 4.99 13.10 0.21
N LYS A 70 4.58 13.69 1.34
CA LYS A 70 4.01 15.06 1.36
C LYS A 70 5.03 16.10 0.87
N SER A 71 6.30 15.96 1.25
CA SER A 71 7.36 16.89 0.90
C SER A 71 7.62 16.99 -0.61
N ILE A 72 7.40 15.92 -1.39
CA ILE A 72 7.42 15.94 -2.85
C ILE A 72 6.17 16.64 -3.40
N CYS A 73 4.99 16.27 -2.91
CA CYS A 73 3.73 16.93 -3.29
C CYS A 73 3.71 18.44 -3.04
N ASP A 74 4.54 18.95 -2.11
CA ASP A 74 4.66 20.38 -1.81
C ASP A 74 5.73 21.11 -2.64
N LYS A 75 6.52 20.41 -3.49
CA LYS A 75 7.46 21.06 -4.43
C LYS A 75 6.79 21.62 -5.69
N TYR A 76 5.75 20.96 -6.18
CA TYR A 76 5.03 21.38 -7.37
C TYR A 76 3.56 20.97 -7.30
N LYS A 77 2.65 21.85 -7.70
CA LYS A 77 1.20 21.61 -7.76
C LYS A 77 0.77 21.64 -9.22
N ILE A 78 0.09 20.59 -9.69
CA ILE A 78 -0.43 20.55 -11.06
C ILE A 78 -1.64 21.49 -11.15
N GLU A 79 -1.58 22.50 -12.01
CA GLU A 79 -2.68 23.47 -12.17
C GLU A 79 -3.89 22.92 -12.93
N THR A 80 -3.65 22.09 -13.95
CA THR A 80 -4.68 21.47 -14.78
C THR A 80 -4.23 20.09 -15.22
N MET A 81 -5.14 19.12 -15.15
CA MET A 81 -4.94 17.76 -15.65
C MET A 81 -6.08 17.41 -16.62
N ARG A 82 -5.75 16.72 -17.71
CA ARG A 82 -6.72 16.16 -18.64
C ARG A 82 -6.66 14.64 -18.58
N CYS A 83 -7.77 14.00 -18.23
CA CYS A 83 -7.93 12.56 -18.32
C CYS A 83 -8.86 12.22 -19.48
N THR A 84 -8.46 11.27 -20.31
CA THR A 84 -9.27 10.75 -21.42
C THR A 84 -9.68 9.32 -21.13
N ASN A 85 -10.94 9.00 -21.41
CA ASN A 85 -11.46 7.64 -21.32
C ASN A 85 -10.75 6.78 -22.38
N ALA A 86 -10.14 5.69 -21.92
CA ALA A 86 -9.33 4.76 -22.72
C ALA A 86 -10.08 3.45 -23.03
N GLY A 87 -11.37 3.37 -22.70
CA GLY A 87 -12.17 2.15 -22.71
C GLY A 87 -12.54 1.72 -21.29
N TYR A 88 -12.82 0.43 -21.15
CA TYR A 88 -13.13 -0.22 -19.87
C TYR A 88 -12.50 -1.61 -19.85
N ASP A 89 -12.37 -2.22 -18.66
CA ASP A 89 -11.72 -3.53 -18.49
C ASP A 89 -12.74 -4.68 -18.56
N TYR A 90 -13.43 -4.98 -17.45
CA TYR A 90 -14.35 -6.13 -17.35
C TYR A 90 -15.81 -5.81 -17.72
N ASP A 91 -16.35 -4.68 -17.29
CA ASP A 91 -17.72 -4.22 -17.56
C ASP A 91 -17.75 -2.75 -18.05
N GLU A 92 -18.92 -2.18 -18.37
CA GLU A 92 -18.97 -0.79 -18.86
C GLU A 92 -18.69 0.23 -17.72
N GLU A 93 -18.68 -0.22 -16.48
CA GLU A 93 -18.51 0.54 -15.25
C GLU A 93 -17.02 0.76 -14.89
N ASP A 94 -16.16 -0.23 -15.15
CA ASP A 94 -14.70 -0.27 -14.93
C ASP A 94 -13.90 0.59 -15.95
N VAL A 95 -14.27 1.86 -16.10
CA VAL A 95 -13.68 2.80 -17.06
C VAL A 95 -12.20 3.07 -16.78
N GLN A 96 -11.37 2.80 -17.78
CA GLN A 96 -9.93 3.05 -17.77
C GLN A 96 -9.62 4.50 -18.19
N TRP A 97 -8.71 5.16 -17.47
CA TRP A 97 -8.42 6.59 -17.67
C TRP A 97 -6.95 6.85 -17.93
N THR A 98 -6.65 7.50 -19.07
CA THR A 98 -5.31 8.02 -19.37
C THR A 98 -5.24 9.48 -18.95
N CYS A 99 -4.54 9.78 -17.85
CA CYS A 99 -4.37 11.14 -17.33
C CYS A 99 -3.05 11.78 -17.78
N THR A 100 -3.10 13.06 -18.14
CA THR A 100 -1.96 13.86 -18.62
C THR A 100 -1.97 15.25 -18.00
N ALA A 101 -0.78 15.79 -17.72
CA ALA A 101 -0.59 17.11 -17.14
C ALA A 101 0.73 17.74 -17.60
N PRO A 102 0.83 19.07 -17.72
CA PRO A 102 2.10 19.76 -17.90
C PRO A 102 2.93 19.66 -16.61
N LEU A 103 4.15 19.15 -16.74
CA LEU A 103 5.10 18.96 -15.63
C LEU A 103 6.50 19.49 -16.02
N PRO A 104 7.23 20.10 -15.07
CA PRO A 104 8.65 20.39 -15.22
C PRO A 104 9.47 19.09 -15.35
N GLU A 105 10.66 19.18 -15.97
CA GLU A 105 11.55 18.04 -16.23
C GLU A 105 12.07 17.32 -14.97
N GLU A 106 11.93 17.92 -13.79
CA GLU A 106 12.24 17.31 -12.50
C GLU A 106 11.15 16.36 -11.99
N PHE A 107 9.95 16.41 -12.56
CA PHE A 107 8.79 15.64 -12.09
C PHE A 107 8.21 14.75 -13.18
N MET A 108 7.65 13.61 -12.77
CA MET A 108 6.81 12.77 -13.62
C MET A 108 5.51 12.41 -12.92
N LEU A 109 4.49 12.09 -13.70
CA LEU A 109 3.22 11.58 -13.22
C LEU A 109 3.35 10.06 -13.01
N GLY A 110 3.10 9.61 -11.79
CA GLY A 110 2.95 8.19 -11.46
C GLY A 110 1.51 7.73 -11.63
N ALA A 111 1.05 6.81 -10.77
CA ALA A 111 -0.35 6.37 -10.74
C ALA A 111 -1.33 7.54 -10.55
N THR A 112 -2.49 7.42 -11.21
CA THR A 112 -3.59 8.40 -11.18
C THR A 112 -4.91 7.66 -11.05
N ASP A 113 -5.68 8.00 -10.03
CA ASP A 113 -6.94 7.36 -9.69
C ASP A 113 -8.07 8.36 -9.88
N VAL A 114 -8.98 8.09 -10.83
CA VAL A 114 -10.17 8.93 -11.10
C VAL A 114 -11.31 8.49 -10.19
N ILE A 115 -11.85 9.41 -9.40
CA ILE A 115 -12.88 9.13 -8.39
C ILE A 115 -14.08 10.04 -8.63
N CYS A 116 -15.24 9.46 -8.93
CA CYS A 116 -16.51 10.18 -9.17
C CYS A 116 -17.56 9.80 -8.12
N GLU A 117 -18.52 10.69 -7.83
CA GLU A 117 -19.67 10.36 -6.98
C GLU A 117 -20.73 9.63 -7.83
N GLY A 118 -20.97 8.35 -7.56
CA GLY A 118 -22.13 7.61 -8.09
C GLY A 118 -23.45 8.32 -7.74
N TYR A 119 -24.45 8.24 -8.60
CA TYR A 119 -25.63 9.10 -8.51
C TYR A 119 -26.60 8.66 -7.41
N ARG A 120 -26.81 7.35 -7.24
CA ARG A 120 -27.68 6.74 -6.21
C ARG A 120 -26.89 6.14 -5.05
N ASN A 121 -25.86 5.34 -5.33
CA ASN A 121 -24.99 4.64 -4.36
C ASN A 121 -23.51 4.74 -4.81
N ALA A 122 -22.60 3.93 -4.26
CA ALA A 122 -21.18 3.96 -4.65
C ALA A 122 -20.96 3.24 -5.99
N ASP A 123 -21.68 2.15 -6.22
CA ASP A 123 -21.55 1.21 -7.32
C ASP A 123 -22.49 1.56 -8.50
N ASP A 124 -22.83 2.85 -8.67
CA ASP A 124 -23.78 3.32 -9.67
C ASP A 124 -23.05 3.75 -10.96
N LYS A 125 -23.32 3.06 -12.06
CA LYS A 125 -22.85 3.41 -13.41
C LYS A 125 -23.20 4.83 -13.86
N TRP A 126 -24.24 5.41 -13.26
CA TRP A 126 -24.54 6.83 -13.37
C TRP A 126 -23.77 7.59 -12.30
N VAL A 127 -23.00 8.60 -12.68
CA VAL A 127 -22.28 9.51 -11.78
C VAL A 127 -22.89 10.91 -11.82
N LEU A 128 -22.67 11.68 -10.75
CA LEU A 128 -23.06 13.09 -10.69
C LEU A 128 -22.14 13.95 -11.57
N LYS A 129 -22.72 14.74 -12.48
CA LYS A 129 -21.99 15.65 -13.37
C LYS A 129 -21.11 16.63 -12.57
N GLY A 130 -19.81 16.59 -12.83
CA GLY A 130 -18.81 17.44 -12.17
C GLY A 130 -18.26 16.90 -10.84
N SER A 131 -18.67 15.70 -10.43
CA SER A 131 -18.25 15.10 -9.16
C SER A 131 -16.87 14.41 -9.21
N CYS A 132 -16.34 14.20 -10.41
CA CYS A 132 -15.07 13.52 -10.61
C CYS A 132 -13.88 14.39 -10.18
N GLY A 133 -13.02 13.83 -9.32
CA GLY A 133 -11.68 14.32 -8.99
C GLY A 133 -10.62 13.28 -9.32
N VAL A 134 -9.35 13.66 -9.18
CA VAL A 134 -8.20 12.77 -9.40
C VAL A 134 -7.22 12.82 -8.23
N GLU A 135 -6.93 11.65 -7.68
CA GLU A 135 -5.77 11.44 -6.82
C GLU A 135 -4.58 11.05 -7.70
N TYR A 136 -3.42 11.69 -7.50
CA TYR A 136 -2.25 11.46 -8.34
C TYR A 136 -0.95 11.36 -7.55
N ARG A 137 -0.03 10.51 -8.03
CA ARG A 137 1.32 10.40 -7.50
C ARG A 137 2.26 11.30 -8.29
N LEU A 138 2.77 12.35 -7.66
CA LEU A 138 3.89 13.11 -8.19
C LEU A 138 5.20 12.41 -7.81
N LEU A 139 6.03 12.09 -8.80
CA LEU A 139 7.32 11.42 -8.62
C LEU A 139 8.45 12.33 -9.14
N LEU A 140 9.67 12.09 -8.68
CA LEU A 140 10.86 12.76 -9.19
C LEU A 140 11.42 12.00 -10.41
N THR A 141 11.92 12.74 -11.40
CA THR A 141 12.80 12.19 -12.45
C THR A 141 14.23 12.07 -11.92
N GLU A 142 15.15 11.49 -12.71
CA GLU A 142 16.57 11.51 -12.36
C GLU A 142 17.12 12.94 -12.15
N ARG A 143 16.60 13.95 -12.89
CA ARG A 143 16.94 15.36 -12.66
C ARG A 143 16.33 15.87 -11.35
N GLY A 144 15.10 15.47 -11.05
CA GLY A 144 14.43 15.74 -9.78
C GLY A 144 15.17 15.18 -8.58
N GLU A 145 15.63 13.93 -8.64
CA GLU A 145 16.39 13.29 -7.56
C GLU A 145 17.74 14.00 -7.31
N ARG A 146 18.46 14.38 -8.38
CA ARG A 146 19.70 15.17 -8.25
C ARG A 146 19.47 16.55 -7.59
N ARG A 147 18.31 17.17 -7.79
CA ARG A 147 17.93 18.49 -7.25
C ARG A 147 17.27 18.42 -5.86
N PHE A 148 16.44 17.42 -5.60
CA PHE A 148 15.54 17.34 -4.44
C PHE A 148 15.70 16.07 -3.59
N GLY A 149 16.29 14.99 -4.10
CA GLY A 149 16.40 13.70 -3.41
C GLY A 149 17.17 13.73 -2.08
N LYS A 150 18.06 14.70 -1.91
CA LYS A 150 18.81 14.93 -0.65
C LYS A 150 17.91 15.24 0.56
N ILE A 151 16.66 15.66 0.33
CA ILE A 151 15.73 16.07 1.39
C ILE A 151 15.34 14.89 2.30
N GLN A 152 15.44 13.63 1.85
CA GLN A 152 15.03 12.49 2.66
C GLN A 152 15.96 12.20 3.86
N GLU A 153 17.22 12.68 3.84
CA GLU A 153 18.07 12.67 5.04
C GLU A 153 17.63 13.70 6.09
N ASP A 154 17.04 14.81 5.67
CA ASP A 154 16.69 15.92 6.56
C ASP A 154 15.36 15.69 7.29
N ASP A 155 14.41 14.94 6.71
CA ASP A 155 13.23 14.49 7.47
C ASP A 155 13.62 13.52 8.61
N LEU A 156 14.66 12.69 8.44
CA LEU A 156 15.26 11.93 9.55
C LEU A 156 16.04 12.80 10.55
N ARG A 157 16.40 14.04 10.19
CA ARG A 157 16.96 15.04 11.11
C ARG A 157 15.89 15.84 11.87
N SER A 158 14.61 15.79 11.46
CA SER A 158 13.49 16.48 12.14
C SER A 158 13.13 15.88 13.52
N ILE A 159 13.62 14.67 13.82
CA ILE A 159 13.58 14.07 15.17
C ILE A 159 14.19 15.08 16.17
N PRO A 160 13.47 15.51 17.22
CA PRO A 160 13.97 16.47 18.18
C PRO A 160 15.36 16.09 18.72
N ARG A 161 16.29 17.06 18.82
CA ARG A 161 17.67 16.79 19.27
C ARG A 161 17.71 16.03 20.62
N ALA A 162 16.73 16.28 21.49
CA ALA A 162 16.53 15.57 22.75
C ALA A 162 16.34 14.04 22.56
N THR A 163 15.42 13.61 21.69
CA THR A 163 15.17 12.18 21.44
C THR A 163 16.32 11.51 20.69
N LYS A 164 17.07 12.25 19.85
CA LYS A 164 18.31 11.75 19.23
C LYS A 164 19.45 11.53 20.24
N GLY A 165 19.55 12.41 21.25
CA GLY A 165 20.47 12.25 22.38
C GLY A 165 20.10 11.05 23.25
N TRP A 166 18.83 10.95 23.67
CA TRP A 166 18.31 9.81 24.43
C TRP A 166 18.55 8.47 23.72
N ARG A 167 18.26 8.38 22.41
CA ARG A 167 18.43 7.14 21.64
C ARG A 167 19.90 6.69 21.60
N ARG A 168 20.86 7.61 21.44
CA ARG A 168 22.30 7.29 21.53
C ARG A 168 22.73 6.87 22.95
N GLY A 169 22.16 7.49 23.97
CA GLY A 169 22.41 7.12 25.37
C GLY A 169 21.95 5.70 25.69
N MET A 170 20.74 5.33 25.26
CA MET A 170 20.23 3.96 25.39
C MET A 170 21.06 2.96 24.59
N ASP A 171 21.42 3.29 23.35
CA ASP A 171 22.23 2.43 22.47
C ASP A 171 23.60 2.11 23.09
N ALA A 172 24.31 3.14 23.56
CA ALA A 172 25.55 2.98 24.31
C ALA A 172 25.38 2.15 25.60
N LEU A 173 24.30 2.37 26.35
CA LEU A 173 24.01 1.62 27.57
C LEU A 173 23.73 0.13 27.29
N VAL A 174 22.96 -0.19 26.24
CA VAL A 174 22.69 -1.56 25.79
C VAL A 174 23.99 -2.24 25.34
N HIS A 175 24.83 -1.56 24.56
CA HIS A 175 26.13 -2.08 24.14
C HIS A 175 27.08 -2.32 25.32
N MET A 176 27.13 -1.40 26.30
CA MET A 176 27.93 -1.57 27.51
C MET A 176 27.46 -2.74 28.38
N ILE A 177 26.15 -2.92 28.55
CA ILE A 177 25.58 -4.07 29.27
C ILE A 177 25.89 -5.38 28.56
N PHE A 178 25.72 -5.44 27.24
CA PHE A 178 25.99 -6.64 26.44
C PHE A 178 27.47 -7.05 26.48
N LEU A 179 28.38 -6.08 26.29
CA LEU A 179 29.83 -6.32 26.39
C LEU A 179 30.24 -6.75 27.80
N GLY A 180 29.70 -6.10 28.83
CA GLY A 180 29.96 -6.45 30.23
C GLY A 180 29.49 -7.86 30.60
N PHE A 181 28.31 -8.27 30.12
CA PHE A 181 27.77 -9.61 30.33
C PHE A 181 28.68 -10.69 29.69
N TRP A 182 29.06 -10.52 28.42
CA TRP A 182 29.95 -11.46 27.73
C TRP A 182 31.34 -11.51 28.37
N ALA A 183 31.90 -10.36 28.78
CA ALA A 183 33.16 -10.32 29.50
C ALA A 183 33.08 -11.06 30.85
N ALA A 184 31.98 -10.91 31.60
CA ALA A 184 31.79 -11.61 32.87
C ALA A 184 31.68 -13.14 32.68
N VAL A 185 30.94 -13.61 31.66
CA VAL A 185 30.86 -15.04 31.31
C VAL A 185 32.25 -15.58 30.95
N LEU A 186 33.01 -14.86 30.11
CA LEU A 186 34.36 -15.25 29.72
C LEU A 186 35.32 -15.30 30.91
N VAL A 187 35.25 -14.33 31.82
CA VAL A 187 36.01 -14.35 33.09
C VAL A 187 35.62 -15.55 33.95
N MET A 188 34.33 -15.88 34.11
CA MET A 188 33.92 -17.06 34.89
C MET A 188 34.42 -18.39 34.30
N ILE A 189 34.55 -18.50 32.98
CA ILE A 189 35.08 -19.69 32.31
C ILE A 189 36.61 -19.79 32.46
N LEU A 190 37.33 -18.67 32.32
CA LEU A 190 38.80 -18.68 32.38
C LEU A 190 39.36 -18.63 33.80
N TRP A 191 38.65 -18.04 34.76
CA TRP A 191 39.12 -17.87 36.15
C TRP A 191 39.52 -19.19 36.84
N PRO A 192 38.79 -20.32 36.71
CA PRO A 192 39.22 -21.62 37.24
C PRO A 192 40.49 -22.15 36.57
N MET A 193 40.67 -21.91 35.26
CA MET A 193 41.88 -22.32 34.53
C MET A 193 43.09 -21.50 34.99
N VAL A 194 42.95 -20.17 35.05
CA VAL A 194 43.97 -19.24 35.57
C VAL A 194 44.35 -19.61 37.00
N ARG A 195 43.39 -19.85 37.89
CA ARG A 195 43.67 -20.27 39.28
C ARG A 195 44.39 -21.63 39.37
N SER A 196 44.14 -22.52 38.41
CA SER A 196 44.83 -23.82 38.32
C SER A 196 46.26 -23.67 37.81
N CYS A 197 46.51 -22.80 36.82
CA CYS A 197 47.86 -22.49 36.32
C CYS A 197 48.72 -21.73 37.33
N PHE A 198 48.15 -20.79 38.10
CA PHE A 198 48.88 -20.01 39.12
C PHE A 198 48.91 -20.66 40.51
N GLY A 199 48.50 -21.93 40.66
CA GLY A 199 48.78 -22.73 41.85
C GLY A 199 48.12 -22.29 43.16
N LEU A 200 47.16 -21.35 43.16
CA LEU A 200 46.48 -20.83 44.35
C LEU A 200 45.40 -21.79 44.90
N ARG A 201 45.85 -23.02 45.19
CA ARG A 201 45.07 -24.10 45.79
C ARG A 201 45.09 -23.97 47.31
N SER A 202 44.25 -23.08 47.83
CA SER A 202 43.97 -23.00 49.27
C SER A 202 43.51 -24.37 49.76
N ARG A 203 44.35 -25.02 50.57
CA ARG A 203 44.18 -26.38 51.09
C ARG A 203 42.94 -26.46 51.97
N GLN A 204 41.78 -26.73 51.37
CA GLN A 204 40.52 -26.91 52.09
C GLN A 204 40.55 -28.24 52.87
N ARG A 205 41.16 -28.21 54.05
CA ARG A 205 40.98 -29.23 55.09
C ARG A 205 39.48 -29.33 55.37
N ARG A 206 38.85 -30.45 54.98
CA ARG A 206 37.53 -30.84 55.51
C ARG A 206 37.70 -31.22 56.99
N PRO A 207 37.06 -30.54 57.94
CA PRO A 207 36.88 -31.09 59.29
C PRO A 207 35.80 -32.18 59.22
N ASN A 208 36.03 -33.29 59.89
CA ASN A 208 35.07 -34.39 59.99
C ASN A 208 34.16 -34.18 61.21
N VAL A 209 32.85 -34.03 61.00
CA VAL A 209 31.81 -34.11 62.05
C VAL A 209 30.59 -34.82 61.43
N GLY A 210 30.11 -35.90 62.06
CA GLY A 210 29.14 -36.85 61.47
C GLY A 210 27.70 -36.78 62.04
N ARG A 211 27.05 -37.97 62.18
CA ARG A 211 25.59 -38.28 62.32
C ARG A 211 24.79 -38.03 61.01
N GLY A 212 24.03 -38.96 60.41
CA GLY A 212 23.44 -40.24 60.83
C GLY A 212 21.90 -40.10 60.84
N TRP A 213 21.03 -40.97 60.31
CA TRP A 213 21.02 -42.42 59.95
C TRP A 213 20.78 -42.66 58.43
N GLY A 214 20.48 -43.84 57.83
CA GLY A 214 20.37 -45.26 58.23
C GLY A 214 19.49 -46.04 57.21
N GLY A 215 19.60 -47.38 57.15
CA GLY A 215 18.78 -48.22 56.24
C GLY A 215 19.51 -49.42 55.63
N PHE A 216 19.46 -50.57 56.30
CA PHE A 216 19.95 -51.86 55.81
C PHE A 216 18.93 -52.94 56.13
N GLY A 217 18.77 -53.91 55.24
CA GLY A 217 18.14 -55.21 55.56
C GLY A 217 16.68 -55.37 55.11
N GLY A 218 16.51 -56.03 53.97
CA GLY A 218 15.31 -56.81 53.67
C GLY A 218 15.74 -58.26 53.43
N GLY A 219 15.37 -59.16 54.34
CA GLY A 219 15.61 -60.60 54.24
C GLY A 219 14.52 -61.30 55.06
N GLY A 220 13.74 -62.17 54.42
CA GLY A 220 12.50 -62.71 55.00
C GLY A 220 12.69 -63.99 55.80
N GLY A 221 11.69 -64.29 56.62
CA GLY A 221 11.52 -65.48 57.46
C GLY A 221 10.24 -65.33 58.28
#